data_AF-A0A329U8G8-F1
#
_entry.id   AF-A0A329U8G8-F1
#
_cell.length_a   1.000
_cell.length_b   1.000
_cell.length_c   1.000
_cell.angle_alpha   90.00
_cell.angle_beta   90.00
_cell.angle_gamma   90.00
#
_symmetry.space_group_name_H-M   'P 1'
#
loop_
_entity.id
_entity.type
_entity.pdbx_description
1 polymer ?
#
loop_
_entity_poly.entity_id
_entity_poly.type
_entity_poly.pdbx_seq_one_letter_code
_entity_poly.pdbx_strand_id
1 'polypeptide(L)'
;RFKMNIVNCAMLGAFILSMPQRPEVERLTDYYAKSMMTAPMQWFCRKSGKSKFTAKDIAAMKATATLKAADRNPYSWNMEFYEYPDGSGYEGRFTKCGICVLMKELGLYDLTPALCRLDYTMSEAGGVTDFVRQYTLASGGPYCDCGYKKKG
;
A
#
# COMPACT_ATOMS: atom_id res chain seq x y z
N ARG A 1 -11.30 1.25 -7.10
CA ARG A 1 -10.02 0.77 -6.50
C ARG A 1 -9.91 1.11 -5.02
N PHE A 2 -10.09 2.38 -4.63
CA PHE A 2 -10.04 2.83 -3.23
C PHE A 2 -10.86 1.97 -2.23
N LYS A 3 -12.09 1.60 -2.59
CA LYS A 3 -13.04 0.89 -1.71
C LYS A 3 -12.48 -0.41 -1.10
N MET A 4 -11.70 -1.21 -1.84
CA MET A 4 -11.22 -2.50 -1.29
C MET A 4 -10.18 -2.31 -0.19
N ASN A 5 -9.23 -1.37 -0.36
CA ASN A 5 -8.16 -1.17 0.62
C ASN A 5 -8.72 -0.71 1.97
N ILE A 6 -9.64 0.27 1.95
CA ILE A 6 -10.22 0.78 3.19
C ILE A 6 -11.17 -0.22 3.85
N VAL A 7 -11.95 -0.98 3.07
CA VAL A 7 -12.83 -2.02 3.61
C VAL A 7 -12.01 -3.12 4.29
N ASN A 8 -10.92 -3.57 3.67
CA ASN A 8 -10.04 -4.56 4.29
C ASN A 8 -9.39 -4.03 5.58
N CYS A 9 -9.00 -2.74 5.61
CA CYS A 9 -8.51 -2.09 6.83
C CYS A 9 -9.57 -2.07 7.92
N ALA A 10 -10.82 -1.71 7.59
CA ALA A 10 -11.93 -1.68 8.54
C ALA A 10 -12.24 -3.08 9.09
N MET A 11 -12.28 -4.10 8.23
CA MET A 11 -12.50 -5.49 8.63
C MET A 11 -11.39 -6.00 9.54
N LEU A 12 -10.12 -5.71 9.22
CA LEU A 12 -8.99 -6.07 10.06
C LEU A 12 -9.06 -5.35 11.42
N GLY A 13 -9.38 -4.06 11.42
CA GLY A 13 -9.54 -3.28 12.64
C GLY A 13 -10.65 -3.83 13.53
N ALA A 14 -11.82 -4.15 12.95
CA ALA A 14 -12.93 -4.76 13.67
C ALA A 14 -12.55 -6.13 14.27
N PHE A 15 -11.78 -6.94 13.54
CA PHE A 15 -11.26 -8.20 14.04
C PHE A 15 -10.30 -8.00 15.21
N ILE A 16 -9.34 -7.07 15.11
CA ILE A 16 -8.39 -6.78 16.19
C ILE A 16 -9.13 -6.30 17.45
N LEU A 17 -10.12 -5.41 17.30
CA LEU A 17 -10.89 -4.86 18.41
C LEU A 17 -11.78 -5.90 19.10
N SER A 18 -12.12 -7.00 18.44
CA SER A 18 -12.87 -8.10 19.04
C SER A 18 -11.99 -9.18 19.67
N MET A 19 -10.67 -9.11 19.50
CA MET A 19 -9.76 -10.09 20.10
C MET A 19 -9.64 -9.86 21.61
N PRO A 20 -9.61 -10.93 22.44
CA PRO A 20 -9.38 -10.80 23.87
C PRO A 20 -7.98 -10.27 24.20
N GLN A 21 -7.02 -10.50 23.31
CA GLN A 21 -5.66 -9.99 23.40
C GLN A 21 -5.27 -9.33 22.08
N ARG A 22 -4.81 -8.09 22.17
CA ARG A 22 -4.29 -7.32 21.04
C ARG A 22 -3.03 -8.00 20.47
N PRO A 23 -2.88 -8.13 19.14
CA PRO A 23 -1.69 -8.74 18.56
C PRO A 23 -0.52 -7.76 18.55
N GLU A 24 0.70 -8.31 18.64
CA GLU A 24 1.93 -7.60 18.31
C GLU A 24 2.01 -7.32 16.81
N VAL A 25 2.65 -6.21 16.44
CA VAL A 25 2.72 -5.74 15.05
C VAL A 25 3.39 -6.76 14.11
N GLU A 26 4.42 -7.47 14.56
CA GLU A 26 5.12 -8.49 13.77
C GLU A 26 4.21 -9.68 13.46
N ARG A 27 3.52 -10.20 14.48
CA ARG A 27 2.57 -11.31 14.32
C ARG A 27 1.40 -10.91 13.42
N LEU A 28 0.90 -9.69 13.55
CA LEU A 28 -0.15 -9.17 12.70
C LEU A 28 0.33 -9.01 11.24
N THR A 29 1.58 -8.58 11.03
CA THR A 29 2.19 -8.43 9.72
C THR A 29 2.19 -9.75 8.97
N ASP A 30 2.69 -10.81 9.61
CA ASP A 30 2.73 -12.15 9.04
C ASP A 30 1.33 -12.71 8.76
N TYR A 31 0.42 -12.56 9.72
CA TYR A 31 -0.97 -13.00 9.57
C TYR A 31 -1.65 -12.29 8.40
N TYR A 32 -1.55 -10.96 8.35
CA TYR A 32 -2.22 -10.16 7.34
C TYR A 32 -1.69 -10.47 5.94
N ALA A 33 -0.36 -10.60 5.78
CA ALA A 33 0.23 -11.01 4.51
C ALA A 33 -0.30 -12.38 4.05
N LYS A 34 -0.31 -13.39 4.92
CA LYS A 34 -0.81 -14.74 4.60
C LYS A 34 -2.30 -14.75 4.26
N SER A 35 -3.12 -14.01 5.00
CA SER A 35 -4.57 -13.93 4.76
C SER A 35 -4.92 -13.18 3.47
N MET A 36 -4.18 -12.12 3.14
CA MET A 36 -4.43 -11.31 1.95
C MET A 36 -3.92 -11.97 0.67
N MET A 37 -2.80 -12.71 0.74
CA MET A 37 -2.13 -13.31 -0.42
C MET A 37 -2.69 -14.68 -0.80
N THR A 38 -4.00 -14.76 -0.97
CA THR A 38 -4.70 -15.93 -1.52
C THR A 38 -4.23 -16.26 -2.95
N ALA A 39 -4.44 -17.49 -3.42
CA ALA A 39 -4.05 -17.88 -4.78
C ALA A 39 -4.62 -16.95 -5.89
N PRO A 40 -5.90 -16.50 -5.82
CA PRO A 40 -6.40 -15.48 -6.76
C PRO A 40 -5.67 -14.14 -6.65
N MET A 41 -5.36 -13.67 -5.43
CA MET A 41 -4.63 -12.41 -5.25
C MET A 41 -3.21 -12.51 -5.83
N GLN A 42 -2.51 -13.61 -5.59
CA GLN A 42 -1.18 -13.84 -6.17
C GLN A 42 -1.22 -13.88 -7.70
N TRP A 43 -2.24 -14.54 -8.28
CA TRP A 43 -2.44 -14.53 -9.73
C TRP A 43 -2.70 -13.11 -10.26
N PHE A 44 -3.51 -12.33 -9.55
CA PHE A 44 -3.76 -10.92 -9.89
C PHE A 44 -2.47 -10.08 -9.83
N CYS A 45 -1.67 -10.23 -8.78
CA CYS A 45 -0.35 -9.58 -8.66
C CYS A 45 0.54 -9.91 -9.86
N ARG A 46 0.66 -11.19 -10.23
CA ARG A 46 1.44 -11.63 -11.41
C ARG A 46 0.93 -11.00 -12.71
N LYS A 47 -0.39 -10.93 -12.90
CA LYS A 47 -0.99 -10.30 -14.10
C LYS A 47 -0.77 -8.80 -14.13
N SER A 48 -0.91 -8.12 -12.98
CA SER A 48 -0.64 -6.69 -12.86
C SER A 48 0.83 -6.36 -13.11
N GLY A 49 1.74 -7.22 -12.63
CA GLY A 49 3.18 -7.08 -12.84
C GLY A 49 3.56 -6.99 -14.33
N LYS A 50 2.94 -7.80 -15.19
CA LYS A 50 3.20 -7.78 -16.65
C LYS A 50 2.91 -6.44 -17.34
N SER A 51 2.07 -5.60 -16.73
CA SER A 51 1.75 -4.27 -17.26
C SER A 51 2.53 -3.14 -16.59
N LYS A 52 3.30 -3.43 -15.53
CA LYS A 52 4.10 -2.44 -14.80
C LYS A 52 5.09 -1.76 -15.75
N PHE A 53 5.33 -0.46 -15.54
CA PHE A 53 6.26 0.36 -16.35
C PHE A 53 5.88 0.57 -17.82
N THR A 54 4.76 0.02 -18.28
CA THR A 54 4.23 0.37 -19.61
C THR A 54 3.72 1.81 -19.63
N ALA A 55 3.62 2.42 -20.82
CA ALA A 55 3.03 3.75 -20.97
C ALA A 55 1.62 3.84 -20.34
N LYS A 56 0.84 2.75 -20.42
CA LYS A 56 -0.48 2.65 -19.78
C LYS A 56 -0.41 2.69 -18.26
N ASP A 57 0.54 1.99 -17.64
CA ASP A 57 0.77 2.02 -16.19
C ASP A 57 1.18 3.41 -15.74
N ILE A 58 2.17 4.01 -16.40
CA ILE A 58 2.65 5.36 -16.10
C ILE A 58 1.52 6.39 -16.23
N ALA A 59 0.73 6.33 -17.31
CA ALA A 59 -0.42 7.21 -17.48
C ALA A 59 -1.47 7.03 -16.37
N ALA A 60 -1.74 5.79 -15.95
CA ALA A 60 -2.66 5.51 -14.85
C ALA A 60 -2.14 6.04 -13.50
N MET A 61 -0.83 5.95 -13.25
CA MET A 61 -0.19 6.49 -12.04
C MET A 61 -0.26 8.01 -12.01
N LYS A 62 0.05 8.69 -13.13
CA LYS A 62 -0.10 10.16 -13.27
C LYS A 62 -1.55 10.59 -13.07
N ALA A 63 -2.51 9.89 -13.69
CA ALA A 63 -3.93 10.18 -13.50
C ALA A 63 -4.37 10.01 -12.03
N THR A 64 -3.84 8.99 -11.34
CA THR A 64 -4.09 8.78 -9.91
C THR A 64 -3.53 9.92 -9.06
N ALA A 65 -2.34 10.43 -9.39
CA ALA A 65 -1.74 11.58 -8.71
C ALA A 65 -2.59 12.86 -8.88
N THR A 66 -3.06 13.13 -10.11
CA THR A 66 -3.94 14.29 -10.40
C THR A 66 -5.30 14.20 -9.71
N LEU A 67 -5.84 13.00 -9.53
CA LEU A 67 -7.19 12.80 -8.98
C LEU A 67 -7.36 13.30 -7.54
N LYS A 68 -6.26 13.33 -6.76
CA LYS A 68 -6.22 13.76 -5.34
C LYS A 68 -7.46 13.37 -4.54
N ALA A 69 -7.73 12.07 -4.50
CA ALA A 69 -9.00 11.56 -3.97
C ALA A 69 -9.19 11.83 -2.47
N ALA A 70 -8.11 12.01 -1.71
CA ALA A 70 -8.19 12.33 -0.29
C ALA A 70 -8.70 13.74 0.01
N ASP A 71 -8.75 14.63 -0.98
CA ASP A 71 -9.32 15.98 -0.79
C ASP A 71 -10.85 15.95 -0.70
N ARG A 72 -11.48 14.88 -1.20
CA ARG A 72 -12.94 14.69 -1.20
C ARG A 72 -13.40 13.56 -0.27
N ASN A 73 -12.49 12.67 0.10
CA ASN A 73 -12.77 11.56 1.00
C ASN A 73 -11.53 11.30 1.88
N PRO A 74 -11.54 11.63 3.18
CA PRO A 74 -10.36 11.54 4.05
C PRO A 74 -9.84 10.11 4.18
N TYR A 75 -10.71 9.12 3.95
CA TYR A 75 -10.32 7.72 3.94
C TYR A 75 -9.58 7.31 2.68
N SER A 76 -9.38 8.18 1.69
CA SER A 76 -8.64 7.91 0.45
C SER A 76 -7.17 8.33 0.56
N TRP A 77 -6.46 8.41 -0.58
CA TRP A 77 -5.08 8.84 -0.62
C TRP A 77 -4.83 9.96 -1.65
N ASN A 78 -3.77 10.72 -1.38
CA ASN A 78 -3.13 11.61 -2.34
C ASN A 78 -1.70 11.16 -2.53
N MET A 79 -1.23 11.18 -3.77
CA MET A 79 0.15 10.89 -4.10
C MET A 79 0.69 11.83 -5.18
N GLU A 80 2.00 11.98 -5.18
CA GLU A 80 2.77 12.52 -6.29
C GLU A 80 3.47 11.36 -7.02
N PHE A 81 3.75 11.55 -8.30
CA PHE A 81 4.39 10.54 -9.13
C PHE A 81 5.74 11.07 -9.62
N TYR A 82 6.80 10.29 -9.38
CA TYR A 82 8.16 10.63 -9.76
C TYR A 82 8.77 9.49 -10.57
N GLU A 83 9.17 9.74 -11.81
CA GLU A 83 9.97 8.78 -12.58
C GLU A 83 11.43 8.91 -12.16
N TYR A 84 12.13 7.78 -12.01
CA TYR A 84 13.55 7.83 -11.72
C TYR A 84 14.32 8.28 -12.97
N PRO A 85 15.22 9.28 -12.87
CA PRO A 85 15.91 9.85 -14.04
C PRO A 85 16.73 8.83 -14.84
N ASP A 86 17.21 7.78 -14.19
CA ASP A 86 17.98 6.68 -14.79
C ASP A 86 17.10 5.65 -15.53
N GLY A 87 15.78 5.86 -15.58
CA GLY A 87 14.82 4.95 -16.20
C GLY A 87 14.63 3.63 -15.45
N SER A 88 15.19 3.50 -14.24
CA SER A 88 15.13 2.29 -13.41
C SER A 88 13.72 2.02 -12.85
N GLY A 89 12.80 2.97 -12.92
CA GLY A 89 11.45 2.81 -12.42
C GLY A 89 10.79 4.12 -12.01
N TYR A 90 9.97 4.08 -10.95
CA TYR A 90 9.28 5.26 -10.43
C TYR A 90 8.95 5.13 -8.94
N GLU A 91 8.62 6.26 -8.31
CA GLU A 91 8.10 6.37 -6.95
C GLU A 91 6.69 6.96 -6.98
N GLY A 92 5.78 6.33 -6.24
CA GLY A 92 4.55 6.97 -5.78
C GLY A 92 4.75 7.53 -4.38
N ARG A 93 4.75 8.85 -4.23
CA ARG A 93 4.95 9.53 -2.95
C ARG A 93 3.61 9.91 -2.33
N PHE A 94 3.19 9.19 -1.30
CA PHE A 94 1.89 9.39 -0.68
C PHE A 94 1.96 10.36 0.49
N THR A 95 1.17 11.44 0.44
CA THR A 95 1.11 12.49 1.46
C THR A 95 -0.17 12.45 2.29
N LYS A 96 -1.22 11.78 1.79
CA LYS A 96 -2.43 11.45 2.54
C LYS A 96 -2.70 9.96 2.42
N CYS A 97 -3.05 9.31 3.53
CA CYS A 97 -3.32 7.88 3.57
C CYS A 97 -4.55 7.57 4.43
N GLY A 98 -5.58 7.06 3.78
CA GLY A 98 -6.81 6.62 4.39
C GLY A 98 -6.72 5.57 5.46
N ILE A 99 -5.81 4.61 5.26
CA ILE A 99 -5.51 3.58 6.26
C ILE A 99 -4.99 4.26 7.53
N CYS A 100 -4.09 5.24 7.39
CA CYS A 100 -3.60 6.00 8.55
C CYS A 100 -4.73 6.78 9.26
N VAL A 101 -5.66 7.37 8.50
CA VAL A 101 -6.83 8.07 9.07
C VAL A 101 -7.68 7.10 9.88
N LEU A 102 -8.13 6.00 9.25
CA LEU A 102 -9.01 5.03 9.90
C LEU A 102 -8.34 4.36 11.11
N MET A 103 -7.07 3.95 11.00
CA MET A 103 -6.37 3.30 12.12
C MET A 103 -6.15 4.25 13.30
N LYS A 104 -6.05 5.57 13.08
CA LYS A 104 -6.05 6.56 14.18
C LYS A 104 -7.41 6.64 14.86
N GLU A 105 -8.49 6.73 14.08
CA GLU A 105 -9.87 6.78 14.60
C GLU A 105 -10.21 5.53 15.44
N LEU A 106 -9.69 4.37 15.05
CA LEU A 106 -9.89 3.11 15.76
C LEU A 106 -8.94 2.90 16.96
N GLY A 107 -7.98 3.81 17.21
CA GLY A 107 -6.97 3.63 18.27
C GLY A 107 -5.96 2.50 18.01
N LEU A 108 -5.76 2.15 16.74
CA LEU A 108 -4.90 1.04 16.28
C LEU A 108 -3.67 1.53 15.49
N TYR A 109 -3.33 2.82 15.55
CA TYR A 109 -2.36 3.41 14.64
C TYR A 109 -0.97 2.75 14.68
N ASP A 110 -0.53 2.30 15.84
CA ASP A 110 0.71 1.53 16.06
C ASP A 110 0.76 0.20 15.28
N LEU A 111 -0.39 -0.35 14.87
CA LEU A 111 -0.48 -1.57 14.05
C LEU A 111 -0.49 -1.27 12.55
N THR A 112 -0.60 -0.01 12.14
CA THR A 112 -0.60 0.40 10.72
C THR A 112 0.60 -0.13 9.92
N PRO A 113 1.83 -0.22 10.46
CA PRO A 113 2.96 -0.80 9.73
C PRO A 113 2.72 -2.22 9.21
N ALA A 114 1.90 -3.03 9.89
CA ALA A 114 1.54 -4.37 9.43
C ALA A 114 0.79 -4.34 8.09
N LEU A 115 -0.12 -3.37 7.90
CA LEU A 115 -0.81 -3.18 6.63
C LEU A 115 0.12 -2.62 5.56
N CYS A 116 1.00 -1.68 5.92
CA CYS A 116 1.96 -1.09 4.99
C CYS A 116 2.96 -2.11 4.43
N ARG A 117 3.31 -3.14 5.21
CA ARG A 117 4.24 -4.19 4.78
C ARG A 117 3.68 -5.07 3.67
N LEU A 118 2.35 -5.18 3.54
CA LEU A 118 1.70 -5.94 2.48
C LEU A 118 2.15 -5.50 1.06
N ASP A 119 2.52 -4.24 0.89
CA ASP A 119 3.03 -3.72 -0.39
C ASP A 119 4.27 -4.48 -0.89
N TYR A 120 5.14 -4.90 0.02
CA TYR A 120 6.30 -5.72 -0.31
C TYR A 120 5.89 -7.09 -0.82
N THR A 121 4.99 -7.77 -0.10
CA THR A 121 4.50 -9.10 -0.47
C THR A 121 3.75 -9.07 -1.81
N MET A 122 2.93 -8.03 -2.05
CA MET A 122 2.25 -7.84 -3.33
C MET A 122 3.22 -7.57 -4.48
N SER A 123 4.27 -6.77 -4.24
CA SER A 123 5.31 -6.50 -5.24
C SER A 123 6.11 -7.76 -5.58
N GLU A 124 6.52 -8.50 -4.56
CA GLU A 124 7.26 -9.76 -4.72
C GLU A 124 6.45 -10.77 -5.55
N ALA A 125 5.16 -10.94 -5.22
CA ALA A 125 4.25 -11.78 -6.01
C ALA A 125 4.05 -11.27 -7.46
N GLY A 126 4.22 -9.97 -7.70
CA GLY A 126 4.20 -9.38 -9.05
C GLY A 126 5.42 -9.76 -9.88
N GLY A 127 6.57 -10.03 -9.24
CA GLY A 127 7.75 -10.64 -9.84
C GLY A 127 8.61 -9.75 -10.74
N VAL A 128 8.20 -8.51 -11.01
CA VAL A 128 8.88 -7.60 -11.96
C VAL A 128 9.52 -6.38 -11.31
N THR A 129 9.31 -6.21 -10.01
CA THR A 129 9.71 -5.00 -9.26
C THR A 129 10.48 -5.34 -8.00
N ASP A 130 11.56 -4.60 -7.77
CA ASP A 130 12.16 -4.43 -6.45
C ASP A 130 11.48 -3.25 -5.78
N PHE A 131 10.67 -3.56 -4.76
CA PHE A 131 9.97 -2.54 -3.98
C PHE A 131 10.90 -1.99 -2.92
N VAL A 132 11.05 -0.67 -2.91
CA VAL A 132 11.90 0.04 -1.96
C VAL A 132 11.08 1.11 -1.27
N ARG A 133 11.31 1.29 0.03
CA ARG A 133 10.67 2.31 0.85
C ARG A 133 11.54 2.60 2.06
N GLN A 134 11.86 3.86 2.28
CA GLN A 134 12.59 4.34 3.44
C GLN A 134 11.64 4.75 4.56
N TYR A 135 10.50 5.36 4.22
CA TYR A 135 9.58 5.95 5.17
C TYR A 135 8.12 5.58 4.90
N THR A 136 7.31 5.61 5.94
CA THR A 136 5.86 5.66 5.82
C THR A 136 5.34 6.80 6.68
N LEU A 137 4.16 7.32 6.35
CA LEU A 137 3.39 8.15 7.27
C LEU A 137 3.16 7.40 8.60
N ALA A 138 2.92 6.09 8.55
CA ALA A 138 2.72 5.22 9.72
C ALA A 138 3.95 5.13 10.65
N SER A 139 5.16 5.29 10.11
CA SER A 139 6.42 5.28 10.87
C SER A 139 6.89 6.70 11.23
N GLY A 140 6.02 7.72 11.11
CA GLY A 140 6.36 9.11 11.40
C GLY A 140 7.15 9.84 10.31
N GLY A 141 7.29 9.24 9.12
CA GLY A 141 7.96 9.87 8.00
C GLY A 141 7.12 10.99 7.36
N PRO A 142 7.76 11.90 6.59
CA PRO A 142 7.08 13.01 5.94
C PRO A 142 6.08 12.57 4.84
N TYR A 143 6.26 11.38 4.30
CA TYR A 143 5.42 10.74 3.28
C TYR A 143 5.66 9.22 3.28
N CYS A 144 4.87 8.48 2.50
CA CYS A 144 5.22 7.10 2.10
C CYS A 144 5.88 7.13 0.72
N ASP A 145 7.13 6.72 0.60
CA ASP A 145 7.87 6.55 -0.65
C ASP A 145 7.70 5.14 -1.21
N CYS A 146 6.62 4.92 -1.96
CA CYS A 146 6.40 3.64 -2.63
C CYS A 146 7.25 3.57 -3.89
N GLY A 147 8.52 3.17 -3.76
CA GLY A 147 9.46 3.02 -4.85
C GLY A 147 9.34 1.67 -5.55
N TYR A 148 9.25 1.70 -6.88
CA TYR A 148 9.19 0.52 -7.73
C TYR A 148 10.36 0.57 -8.71
N LYS A 149 11.40 -0.22 -8.45
CA LYS A 149 12.52 -0.40 -9.38
C LYS A 149 12.29 -1.62 -10.25
N LYS A 150 12.62 -1.56 -11.53
CA LYS A 150 12.58 -2.70 -12.45
C LYS A 150 13.55 -3.76 -11.95
N LYS A 151 13.09 -5.01 -11.87
CA LYS A 151 14.00 -6.14 -11.72
C LYS A 151 14.78 -6.33 -13.03
N GLY A 152 16.09 -6.57 -12.88
CA GLY A 152 16.98 -6.95 -13.98
C GLY A 152 16.72 -8.34 -14.49
#